data_AF-A0A6I3G942-F1
#
_entry.id   AF-A0A6I3G942-F1
#
_cell.length_a   1.000
_cell.length_b   1.000
_cell.length_c   1.000
_cell.angle_alpha   90.00
_cell.angle_beta   90.00
_cell.angle_gamma   90.00
#
_symmetry.space_group_name_H-M   'P 1'
#
loop_
_entity.id
_entity.type
_entity.pdbx_description
1 polymer ?
#
loop_
_entity_poly.entity_id
_entity_poly.type
_entity_poly.pdbx_seq_one_letter_code
_entity_poly.pdbx_strand_id
1 'polypeptide(L)'
;MSRFGTVKVAGASMAPTYEDGAWLFVRWFTNSPEKNSTIGLIGKIYVIEKRERPGIFLIKRLKDVKEHLYWVEGDNEKSTDSRQWGWINEDELVGQVIFAIKK
;
A
#
# COMPACT_ATOMS: atom_id res chain seq x y z
N MET A 1 -8.61 17.76 0.55
CA MET A 1 -9.21 17.29 -0.72
C MET A 1 -8.51 16.00 -1.11
N SER A 2 -9.21 14.88 -1.25
CA SER A 2 -8.58 13.64 -1.70
C SER A 2 -8.16 13.76 -3.17
N ARG A 3 -6.92 13.34 -3.49
CA ARG A 3 -6.43 13.28 -4.88
C ARG A 3 -6.57 11.85 -5.39
N PHE A 4 -6.98 11.68 -6.63
CA PHE A 4 -7.08 10.36 -7.27
C PHE A 4 -6.09 10.26 -8.43
N GLY A 5 -5.67 9.04 -8.74
CA GLY A 5 -4.81 8.76 -9.88
C GLY A 5 -4.77 7.28 -10.19
N THR A 6 -3.89 6.91 -11.12
CA THR A 6 -3.68 5.51 -11.49
C THR A 6 -2.20 5.15 -11.36
N VAL A 7 -1.95 3.87 -11.08
CA VAL A 7 -0.60 3.31 -11.07
C VAL A 7 -0.59 2.02 -11.88
N LYS A 8 0.54 1.72 -12.52
CA LYS A 8 0.78 0.43 -13.17
C LYS A 8 1.63 -0.42 -12.24
N VAL A 9 1.19 -1.64 -11.96
CA VAL A 9 1.94 -2.60 -11.14
C VAL A 9 3.22 -3.01 -11.88
N ALA A 10 4.34 -3.01 -11.16
CA ALA A 10 5.61 -3.53 -11.62
C ALA A 10 6.11 -4.59 -10.61
N GLY A 11 6.44 -5.78 -11.11
CA GLY A 11 6.86 -6.92 -10.31
C GLY A 11 5.69 -7.77 -9.78
N ALA A 12 6.04 -8.86 -9.10
CA ALA A 12 5.09 -9.92 -8.72
C ALA A 12 4.72 -9.94 -7.22
N SER A 13 5.07 -8.91 -6.43
CA SER A 13 4.92 -8.98 -4.96
C SER A 13 3.46 -9.06 -4.49
N MET A 14 2.53 -8.63 -5.32
CA MET A 14 1.08 -8.69 -5.05
C MET A 14 0.37 -9.81 -5.81
N ALA A 15 1.09 -10.65 -6.56
CA ALA A 15 0.49 -11.83 -7.18
C ALA A 15 0.00 -12.81 -6.09
N PRO A 16 -1.15 -13.49 -6.27
CA PRO A 16 -2.01 -13.47 -7.47
C PRO A 16 -3.07 -12.35 -7.49
N THR A 17 -3.12 -11.48 -6.47
CA THR A 17 -4.14 -10.42 -6.40
C THR A 17 -3.97 -9.40 -7.52
N TYR A 18 -2.74 -8.93 -7.73
CA TYR A 18 -2.38 -8.03 -8.82
C TYR A 18 -1.10 -8.51 -9.49
N GLU A 19 -1.24 -8.85 -10.77
CA GLU A 19 -0.13 -9.26 -11.63
C GLU A 19 0.63 -8.06 -12.19
N ASP A 20 1.86 -8.31 -12.64
CA ASP A 20 2.67 -7.32 -13.36
C ASP A 20 1.88 -6.71 -14.53
N GLY A 21 1.94 -5.39 -14.64
CA GLY A 21 1.25 -4.64 -15.68
C GLY A 21 -0.22 -4.33 -15.41
N ALA A 22 -0.81 -4.81 -14.30
CA ALA A 22 -2.16 -4.40 -13.89
C ALA A 22 -2.23 -2.89 -13.64
N TRP A 23 -3.33 -2.26 -14.03
CA TRP A 23 -3.60 -0.86 -13.73
C TRP A 23 -4.51 -0.75 -12.51
N LEU A 24 -4.12 0.07 -11.54
CA LEU A 24 -4.85 0.26 -10.29
C LEU A 24 -5.33 1.70 -10.18
N PHE A 25 -6.56 1.87 -9.68
CA PHE A 25 -7.09 3.18 -9.30
C PHE A 25 -6.75 3.44 -7.82
N VAL A 26 -6.12 4.58 -7.56
CA VAL A 26 -5.55 4.94 -6.26
C VAL A 26 -6.14 6.24 -5.76
N ARG A 27 -6.45 6.27 -4.47
CA ARG A 27 -6.71 7.49 -3.71
C ARG A 27 -5.42 7.89 -2.98
N TRP A 28 -4.82 9.00 -3.38
CA TRP A 28 -3.65 9.60 -2.76
C TRP A 28 -4.04 10.40 -1.52
N PHE A 29 -3.23 10.24 -0.49
CA PHE A 29 -3.40 10.94 0.76
C PHE A 29 -2.72 12.31 0.68
N THR A 30 -3.47 13.38 0.96
CA THR A 30 -2.91 14.74 1.05
C THR A 30 -2.29 15.03 2.41
N ASN A 31 -2.77 14.35 3.43
CA ASN A 31 -2.25 14.24 4.79
C ASN A 31 -2.32 12.75 5.16
N SER A 32 -1.55 12.29 6.15
CA SER A 32 -1.57 10.92 6.69
C SER A 32 -2.97 10.28 6.69
N PRO A 33 -3.09 8.95 6.42
CA PRO A 33 -4.36 8.26 6.27
C PRO A 33 -5.33 8.71 7.36
N GLU A 34 -6.46 9.30 6.95
CA GLU A 34 -7.39 9.94 7.88
C GLU A 34 -7.64 9.00 9.06
N LYS A 35 -7.25 9.46 10.27
CA LYS A 35 -7.30 8.77 11.57
C LYS A 35 -8.66 8.14 11.94
N ASN A 36 -9.64 8.24 11.07
CA ASN A 36 -11.01 7.80 11.27
C ASN A 36 -11.13 6.31 10.89
N SER A 37 -10.85 5.48 11.90
CA SER A 37 -11.19 4.05 12.02
C SER A 37 -10.19 3.05 11.43
N THR A 38 -9.21 2.70 12.27
CA THR A 38 -8.21 1.62 12.08
C THR A 38 -8.83 0.26 11.71
N ILE A 39 -10.06 -0.01 12.19
CA ILE A 39 -10.77 -1.28 11.97
C ILE A 39 -11.14 -1.47 10.49
N GLY A 40 -11.36 -0.38 9.75
CA GLY A 40 -11.65 -0.43 8.32
C GLY A 40 -10.41 -0.49 7.43
N LEU A 41 -9.19 -0.48 7.98
CA LEU A 41 -7.94 -0.37 7.22
C LEU A 41 -7.33 -1.74 6.90
N ILE A 42 -7.45 -2.71 7.81
CA ILE A 42 -6.82 -4.03 7.68
C ILE A 42 -7.40 -4.78 6.47
N GLY A 43 -6.54 -5.50 5.75
CA GLY A 43 -6.86 -6.24 4.55
C GLY A 43 -6.87 -5.39 3.28
N LYS A 44 -6.85 -4.05 3.36
CA LYS A 44 -6.75 -3.17 2.19
C LYS A 44 -5.31 -3.04 1.71
N ILE A 45 -5.16 -2.62 0.46
CA ILE A 45 -3.86 -2.44 -0.19
C ILE A 45 -3.52 -0.96 -0.22
N TYR A 46 -2.31 -0.63 0.21
CA TYR A 46 -1.82 0.73 0.30
C TYR A 46 -0.59 0.92 -0.56
N VAL A 47 -0.42 2.16 -1.02
CA VAL A 47 0.80 2.66 -1.63
C VAL A 47 1.70 3.17 -0.52
N ILE A 48 2.94 2.70 -0.52
CA ILE A 48 3.96 2.99 0.47
C ILE A 48 5.11 3.70 -0.22
N GLU A 49 5.61 4.75 0.41
CA GLU A 49 6.85 5.41 0.06
C GLU A 49 7.77 5.37 1.27
N LYS A 50 8.88 4.64 1.17
CA LYS A 50 9.82 4.51 2.29
C LYS A 50 10.61 5.80 2.42
N ARG A 51 10.75 6.33 3.64
CA ARG A 51 11.55 7.55 3.89
C ARG A 51 12.99 7.45 3.38
N GLU A 52 13.57 6.25 3.46
CA GLU A 52 14.93 5.96 3.01
C GLU A 52 15.08 5.92 1.48
N ARG A 53 13.96 5.81 0.73
CA ARG A 53 13.93 5.68 -0.73
C ARG A 53 12.78 6.50 -1.32
N PRO A 54 12.85 7.85 -1.23
CA PRO A 54 11.82 8.72 -1.79
C PRO A 54 11.71 8.54 -3.31
N GLY A 55 10.51 8.66 -3.84
CA GLY A 55 10.16 8.46 -5.24
C GLY A 55 9.93 7.00 -5.66
N ILE A 56 10.15 6.03 -4.77
CA ILE A 56 9.84 4.61 -5.03
C ILE A 56 8.56 4.23 -4.30
N PHE A 57 7.53 3.94 -5.09
CA PHE A 57 6.24 3.49 -4.59
C PHE A 57 6.13 1.97 -4.59
N LEU A 58 5.76 1.42 -3.44
CA LEU A 58 5.47 -0.01 -3.26
C LEU A 58 3.98 -0.18 -2.98
N ILE A 59 3.39 -1.27 -3.43
CA ILE A 59 2.03 -1.66 -3.00
C ILE A 59 2.10 -2.91 -2.12
N LYS A 60 1.42 -2.86 -0.98
CA LYS A 60 1.33 -3.97 -0.01
C LYS A 60 -0.03 -3.99 0.66
N ARG A 61 -0.44 -5.16 1.14
CA ARG A 61 -1.64 -5.35 1.94
C ARG A 61 -1.36 -5.08 3.41
N LEU A 62 -2.17 -4.27 4.04
CA LEU A 62 -2.13 -4.06 5.48
C LEU A 62 -2.63 -5.30 6.21
N LYS A 63 -1.80 -5.89 7.07
CA LYS A 63 -2.15 -7.10 7.85
C LYS A 63 -2.45 -6.77 9.30
N ASP A 64 -1.75 -5.78 9.86
CA ASP A 64 -1.92 -5.40 11.26
C ASP A 64 -1.62 -3.92 11.48
N VAL A 65 -2.18 -3.36 12.55
CA VAL A 65 -1.94 -2.00 12.99
C VAL A 65 -1.76 -1.98 14.50
N LYS A 66 -0.64 -1.42 14.95
CA LYS A 66 -0.33 -1.22 16.36
C LYS A 66 -0.09 0.26 16.61
N GLU A 67 -1.03 0.92 17.29
CA GLU A 67 -1.00 2.37 17.52
C GLU A 67 -0.88 3.15 16.20
N HIS A 68 0.31 3.68 15.88
CA HIS A 68 0.63 4.40 14.65
C HIS A 68 1.64 3.66 13.76
N LEU A 69 1.82 2.36 14.01
CA LEU A 69 2.69 1.48 13.27
C LEU A 69 1.87 0.49 12.44
N TYR A 70 2.28 0.29 11.21
CA TYR A 70 1.57 -0.52 10.23
C TYR A 70 2.42 -1.70 9.79
N TRP A 71 1.84 -2.90 9.79
CA TRP A 71 2.47 -4.11 9.28
C TRP A 71 1.88 -4.47 7.93
N VAL A 72 2.72 -4.45 6.91
CA VAL A 72 2.30 -4.60 5.52
C VAL A 72 3.01 -5.76 4.87
N GLU A 73 2.29 -6.53 4.07
CA GLU A 73 2.83 -7.70 3.37
C GLU A 73 2.39 -7.72 1.91
N GLY A 74 3.24 -8.25 1.04
CA GLY A 74 2.78 -8.64 -0.29
C GLY A 74 1.99 -9.94 -0.21
N ASP A 75 1.06 -10.11 -1.14
CA ASP A 75 0.29 -11.36 -1.22
C ASP A 75 1.14 -12.53 -1.75
N ASN A 76 2.26 -12.22 -2.40
CA ASN A 76 3.24 -13.22 -2.81
C ASN A 76 4.19 -13.55 -1.65
N GLU A 77 4.42 -14.83 -1.39
CA GLU A 77 5.33 -15.30 -0.35
C GLU A 77 6.75 -14.75 -0.51
N LYS A 78 7.21 -14.54 -1.75
CA LYS A 78 8.54 -13.99 -2.08
C LYS A 78 8.62 -12.45 -2.01
N SER A 79 7.58 -11.80 -1.52
CA SER A 79 7.53 -10.34 -1.39
C SER A 79 8.54 -9.82 -0.36
N THR A 80 9.23 -8.73 -0.71
CA THR A 80 9.95 -7.89 0.25
C THR A 80 9.02 -6.89 0.92
N ASP A 81 8.78 -7.07 2.22
CA ASP A 81 7.76 -6.37 3.01
C ASP A 81 8.10 -6.40 4.52
N SER A 82 7.15 -6.08 5.41
CA SER A 82 7.39 -5.94 6.86
C SER A 82 8.04 -7.16 7.51
N ARG A 83 7.94 -8.35 6.91
CA ARG A 83 8.68 -9.54 7.38
C ARG A 83 10.20 -9.36 7.33
N GLN A 84 10.71 -8.50 6.45
CA GLN A 84 12.13 -8.22 6.26
C GLN A 84 12.55 -6.86 6.84
N TRP A 85 11.70 -5.84 6.78
CA TRP A 85 12.04 -4.47 7.20
C TRP A 85 11.17 -3.91 8.32
N GLY A 86 10.32 -4.73 8.94
CA GLY A 86 9.57 -4.39 10.14
C GLY A 86 8.37 -3.46 9.91
N TRP A 87 7.95 -2.84 11.01
CA TRP A 87 6.82 -1.91 11.06
C TRP A 87 7.12 -0.59 10.37
N ILE A 88 6.07 0.05 9.86
CA ILE A 88 6.17 1.25 9.01
C ILE A 88 5.38 2.37 9.66
N ASN A 89 5.81 3.61 9.44
CA ASN A 89 5.16 4.77 10.04
C ASN A 89 3.97 5.25 9.20
N GLU A 90 3.09 6.01 9.83
CA GLU A 90 1.87 6.55 9.21
C GLU A 90 2.14 7.42 7.97
N ASP A 91 3.24 8.16 7.95
CA ASP A 91 3.67 9.02 6.84
C ASP A 91 4.29 8.25 5.67
N GLU A 92 4.69 7.00 5.86
CA GLU A 92 5.12 6.13 4.77
C GLU A 92 3.92 5.58 3.98
N LEU A 93 2.69 5.67 4.51
CA LEU A 93 1.45 5.38 3.78
C LEU A 93 0.99 6.62 3.01
N VAL A 94 1.15 6.59 1.69
CA VAL A 94 0.90 7.76 0.81
C VAL A 94 -0.37 7.63 -0.02
N GLY A 95 -0.97 6.44 -0.07
CA GLY A 95 -2.24 6.24 -0.76
C GLY A 95 -2.87 4.89 -0.51
N GLN A 96 -4.11 4.74 -0.98
CA GLN A 96 -4.87 3.50 -0.91
C GLN A 96 -5.27 3.05 -2.30
N VAL A 97 -5.02 1.79 -2.62
CA VAL A 97 -5.57 1.14 -3.81
C VAL A 97 -7.06 0.88 -3.57
N ILE A 98 -7.91 1.35 -4.51
CA ILE A 98 -9.36 1.21 -4.41
C ILE A 98 -9.84 0.00 -5.21
N PHE A 99 -9.41 -0.14 -6.47
CA PHE A 99 -9.70 -1.29 -7.31
C PHE A 99 -8.71 -1.41 -8.47
N ALA A 100 -8.62 -2.59 -9.07
CA ALA A 100 -7.96 -2.78 -10.36
C ALA A 100 -8.88 -2.36 -11.50
N ILE A 101 -8.33 -1.62 -12.45
CA ILE A 101 -8.99 -1.24 -13.69
C ILE A 101 -8.92 -2.45 -14.61
N LYS A 102 -10.06 -3.14 -14.78
CA LYS A 102 -10.18 -4.16 -15.81
C LYS A 102 -10.20 -3.47 -17.18
N LYS A 103 -9.44 -4.02 -18.12
CA LYS A 103 -9.64 -3.73 -19.54
C LYS A 103 -10.94 -4.39 -20.02
#